data_AF-Q175Z1-F1
#
_entry.id   AF-Q175Z1-F1
#
_cell.length_a   1.000
_cell.length_b   1.000
_cell.length_c   1.000
_cell.angle_alpha   90.00
_cell.angle_beta   90.00
_cell.angle_gamma   90.00
#
_symmetry.space_group_name_H-M   'P 1'
#
loop_
_entity.id
_entity.type
_entity.pdbx_description
1 polymer ?
#
loop_
_entity_poly.entity_id
_entity_poly.type
_entity_poly.pdbx_seq_one_letter_code
_entity_poly.pdbx_strand_id
1 'polypeptide(L)'
;MGEDIQIVYSFFYKFVLTGQYQKFKTWKESLCDFVNKDTLIMPKIRKVSNIPEPRGCPLPKGRYTIQNYRHELPEALPAPPGDYLLVVQFIKNRNQLLLGLEWSATVHR
;
A
#
# COMPACT_ATOMS: atom_id res chain seq x y z
N MET A 1 -5.93 -15.54 -8.00
CA MET A 1 -6.44 -14.19 -7.68
C MET A 1 -5.31 -13.20 -7.86
N GLY A 2 -5.46 -12.16 -8.69
CA GLY A 2 -4.43 -11.11 -8.71
C GLY A 2 -4.29 -10.33 -10.02
N GLU A 3 -4.49 -10.96 -11.17
CA GLU A 3 -4.43 -10.25 -12.47
C GLU A 3 -5.55 -9.22 -12.64
N ASP A 4 -6.69 -9.51 -12.03
CA ASP A 4 -7.90 -8.70 -12.04
C ASP A 4 -8.00 -7.72 -10.87
N ILE A 5 -6.98 -7.68 -10.00
CA ILE A 5 -6.93 -6.85 -8.80
C ILE A 5 -6.00 -5.65 -9.05
N GLN A 6 -6.56 -4.46 -8.99
CA GLN A 6 -5.84 -3.19 -9.01
C GLN A 6 -5.68 -2.66 -7.59
N ILE A 7 -4.47 -2.26 -7.23
CA ILE A 7 -4.18 -1.52 -6.01
C ILE A 7 -4.20 -0.03 -6.35
N VAL A 8 -4.99 0.75 -5.61
CA VAL A 8 -5.12 2.21 -5.77
C VAL A 8 -4.66 2.88 -4.50
N TYR A 9 -3.56 3.63 -4.57
CA TYR A 9 -3.04 4.48 -3.50
C TYR A 9 -3.54 5.91 -3.72
N SER A 10 -4.25 6.46 -2.75
CA SER A 10 -4.68 7.86 -2.72
C SER A 10 -4.00 8.57 -1.56
N PHE A 11 -3.20 9.58 -1.89
CA PHE A 11 -2.47 10.39 -0.93
C PHE A 11 -3.19 11.72 -0.75
N PHE A 12 -3.44 12.05 0.51
CA PHE A 12 -4.05 13.31 0.91
C PHE A 12 -3.14 14.03 1.89
N TYR A 13 -3.21 15.35 1.85
CA TYR A 13 -2.59 16.22 2.84
C TYR A 13 -3.68 17.08 3.46
N LYS A 14 -3.55 17.40 4.75
CA LYS A 14 -4.51 18.26 5.44
C LYS A 14 -4.13 19.72 5.27
N PHE A 15 -5.06 20.52 4.76
CA PHE A 15 -4.84 21.95 4.62
C PHE A 15 -5.05 22.63 5.96
N VAL A 16 -4.05 23.39 6.43
CA VAL A 16 -4.07 24.02 7.75
C VAL A 16 -5.22 25.02 7.89
N LEU A 17 -5.54 25.76 6.82
CA LEU A 17 -6.54 26.81 6.86
C LEU A 17 -7.99 26.28 6.96
N THR A 18 -8.27 25.12 6.34
CA THR A 18 -9.64 24.56 6.30
C THR A 18 -9.81 23.32 7.15
N GLY A 19 -8.71 22.71 7.63
CA GLY A 19 -8.70 21.43 8.33
C GLY A 19 -9.09 20.23 7.46
N GLN A 20 -9.30 20.43 6.16
CA GLN A 20 -9.77 19.39 5.24
C GLN A 20 -8.61 18.66 4.57
N TYR A 21 -8.79 17.35 4.35
CA TYR A 21 -7.87 16.55 3.54
C TYR A 21 -8.12 16.79 2.06
N GLN A 22 -7.06 17.19 1.35
CA GLN A 22 -7.08 17.35 -0.09
C GLN A 22 -6.19 16.28 -0.73
N LYS A 23 -6.75 15.55 -1.70
CA LYS A 23 -6.02 14.56 -2.47
C LYS A 23 -5.02 15.26 -3.38
N PHE A 24 -3.75 14.92 -3.27
CA PHE A 24 -2.70 15.52 -4.10
C PHE A 24 -2.09 14.53 -5.10
N LYS A 25 -2.16 13.21 -4.81
CA LYS A 25 -1.63 12.19 -5.71
C LYS A 25 -2.48 10.92 -5.68
N THR A 26 -2.64 10.30 -6.84
CA THR A 26 -3.16 8.94 -6.96
C THR A 26 -2.14 8.11 -7.74
N TRP A 27 -1.84 6.92 -7.24
CA TRP A 27 -1.00 5.94 -7.91
C TRP A 27 -1.75 4.61 -8.00
N LYS A 28 -1.60 3.91 -9.11
CA LYS A 28 -2.26 2.64 -9.37
C LYS A 28 -1.23 1.64 -9.86
N GLU A 29 -1.35 0.41 -9.40
CA GLU A 29 -0.58 -0.74 -9.89
C GLU A 29 -1.45 -2.00 -9.85
N SER A 30 -1.07 -3.05 -10.58
CA SER A 30 -1.73 -4.35 -10.42
C SER A 30 -1.16 -5.08 -9.20
N LEU A 31 -1.96 -5.92 -8.54
CA LEU A 31 -1.47 -6.74 -7.43
C LEU A 31 -0.31 -7.64 -7.87
N CYS A 32 -0.35 -8.15 -9.09
CA CYS A 32 0.73 -8.97 -9.62
C CYS A 32 2.00 -8.16 -9.90
N ASP A 33 1.89 -6.92 -10.37
CA ASP A 33 3.06 -6.05 -10.50
C ASP A 33 3.69 -5.79 -9.13
N PHE A 34 2.87 -5.47 -8.11
CA PHE A 34 3.37 -5.28 -6.75
C PHE A 34 4.10 -6.53 -6.24
N VAL A 35 3.48 -7.71 -6.31
CA VAL A 35 4.09 -8.96 -5.81
C VAL A 35 5.37 -9.34 -6.55
N ASN A 36 5.46 -9.04 -7.85
CA ASN A 36 6.54 -9.54 -8.70
C ASN A 36 7.68 -8.54 -8.89
N LYS A 37 7.38 -7.24 -8.91
CA LYS A 37 8.32 -6.17 -9.26
C LYS A 37 8.71 -5.31 -8.07
N ASP A 38 7.97 -5.34 -6.96
CA ASP A 38 8.37 -4.57 -5.79
C ASP A 38 9.69 -5.10 -5.22
N THR A 39 10.68 -4.22 -5.17
CA THR A 39 12.03 -4.52 -4.67
C THR A 39 12.24 -4.00 -3.25
N LEU A 40 11.30 -3.24 -2.69
CA LEU A 40 11.46 -2.55 -1.42
C LEU A 40 10.83 -3.30 -0.24
N ILE A 41 9.56 -3.70 -0.39
CA ILE A 41 8.72 -4.23 0.68
C ILE A 41 8.61 -5.75 0.59
N MET A 42 8.25 -6.28 -0.58
CA MET A 42 8.01 -7.69 -0.87
C MET A 42 9.18 -8.62 -0.52
N PRO A 43 10.46 -8.27 -0.78
CA PRO A 43 11.58 -9.10 -0.35
C PRO A 43 11.67 -9.26 1.17
N LYS A 44 11.32 -8.21 1.93
CA LYS A 44 11.30 -8.25 3.40
C LYS A 44 10.08 -9.02 3.92
N ILE A 45 8.90 -8.81 3.32
CA ILE A 45 7.67 -9.55 3.69
C ILE A 45 7.83 -11.05 3.44
N ARG A 46 8.43 -11.46 2.32
CA ARG A 46 8.62 -12.88 1.98
C ARG A 46 9.47 -13.64 2.99
N LYS A 47 10.45 -12.99 3.62
CA LYS A 47 11.28 -13.62 4.67
C LYS A 47 10.47 -14.06 5.89
N VAL A 48 9.30 -13.46 6.09
CA VAL A 48 8.47 -13.69 7.28
C VAL A 48 7.03 -14.06 6.92
N SER A 49 6.79 -14.52 5.69
CA SER A 49 5.46 -14.88 5.23
C SER A 49 5.46 -16.16 4.39
N ASN A 50 4.26 -16.71 4.18
CA ASN A 50 4.03 -17.84 3.28
C ASN A 50 3.57 -17.39 1.87
N ILE A 51 3.86 -16.14 1.48
CA ILE A 51 3.51 -15.62 0.15
C ILE A 51 4.47 -16.23 -0.89
N PRO A 52 3.97 -16.79 -2.00
CA PRO A 52 4.82 -17.44 -3.00
C PRO A 52 5.79 -16.47 -3.70
N GLU A 53 6.78 -17.06 -4.35
CA GLU A 53 7.78 -16.37 -5.15
C GLU A 53 7.19 -15.63 -6.37
N PRO A 54 7.93 -14.66 -6.98
CA PRO A 54 7.45 -13.77 -8.06
C PRO A 54 6.86 -14.45 -9.30
N ARG A 55 7.01 -15.76 -9.45
CA ARG A 55 6.48 -16.51 -10.60
C ARG A 55 5.09 -17.10 -10.33
N GLY A 56 4.54 -16.92 -9.14
CA GLY A 56 3.28 -17.52 -8.70
C GLY A 56 2.03 -16.66 -8.91
N CYS A 57 2.03 -15.71 -9.86
CA CYS A 57 0.83 -14.94 -10.18
C CYS A 57 0.02 -15.64 -11.29
N PRO A 58 -1.32 -15.71 -11.18
CA PRO A 58 -2.15 -15.16 -10.12
C PRO A 58 -2.00 -15.92 -8.79
N LEU A 59 -1.97 -15.20 -7.66
CA LEU A 59 -1.81 -15.81 -6.34
C LEU A 59 -2.89 -16.87 -6.08
N PRO A 60 -2.52 -18.10 -5.68
CA PRO A 60 -3.49 -19.15 -5.40
C PRO A 60 -4.44 -18.72 -4.27
N LYS A 61 -5.68 -19.20 -4.30
CA LYS A 61 -6.58 -18.97 -3.16
C LYS A 61 -6.02 -19.73 -1.96
N GLY A 62 -5.88 -19.06 -0.83
CA GLY A 62 -5.33 -19.67 0.37
C GLY A 62 -5.24 -18.69 1.52
N ARG A 63 -4.77 -19.21 2.66
CA ARG A 63 -4.50 -18.41 3.84
C ARG A 63 -3.07 -17.91 3.80
N TYR A 64 -2.91 -16.61 3.67
CA TYR A 64 -1.62 -15.95 3.75
C TYR A 64 -1.38 -15.38 5.15
N THR A 65 -0.17 -15.55 5.67
CA THR A 65 0.26 -15.07 6.98
C THR A 65 1.58 -14.35 6.83
N ILE A 66 1.67 -13.16 7.41
CA ILE A 66 2.89 -12.39 7.59
C ILE A 66 3.12 -12.31 9.10
N GLN A 67 4.26 -12.78 9.58
CA GLN A 67 4.56 -12.85 11.01
C GLN A 67 5.65 -11.83 11.38
N ASN A 68 5.43 -11.04 12.42
CA ASN A 68 6.46 -10.16 13.00
C ASN A 68 7.17 -9.24 11.98
N TYR A 69 6.47 -8.79 10.94
CA TYR A 69 7.03 -7.84 9.98
C TYR A 69 7.27 -6.50 10.65
N ARG A 70 8.52 -6.04 10.63
CA ARG A 70 8.91 -4.70 11.07
C ARG A 70 9.50 -3.95 9.89
N HIS A 71 9.02 -2.73 9.69
CA HIS A 71 9.57 -1.79 8.74
C HIS A 71 9.98 -0.54 9.51
N GLU A 72 11.28 -0.29 9.59
CA GLU A 72 11.80 0.96 10.09
C GLU A 72 11.67 2.00 9.00
N LEU A 73 10.92 3.07 9.29
CA LEU A 73 10.88 4.22 8.41
C LEU A 73 12.23 4.96 8.48
N PRO A 74 12.68 5.57 7.38
CA PRO A 74 13.84 6.45 7.43
C PRO A 74 13.61 7.59 8.44
N GLU A 75 14.70 8.05 9.05
CA GLU A 75 14.70 9.09 10.10
C GLU A 75 13.98 10.38 9.68
N ALA A 76 14.03 10.70 8.39
CA ALA A 76 13.21 11.74 7.78
C ALA A 76 12.42 11.19 6.60
N LEU A 77 11.10 11.37 6.63
CA LEU A 77 10.29 11.26 5.42
C LEU A 77 10.59 12.49 4.54
N PRO A 78 10.80 12.33 3.22
CA PRO A 78 10.98 13.45 2.30
C PRO A 78 9.63 14.13 2.00
N ALA A 79 8.90 14.46 3.06
CA ALA A 79 7.59 15.09 3.05
C ALA A 79 7.66 16.34 3.94
N PRO A 80 7.05 17.46 3.54
CA PRO A 80 6.90 18.61 4.42
C PRO A 80 6.21 18.25 5.75
N PRO A 81 6.41 19.03 6.82
CA PRO A 81 5.64 18.87 8.05
C PRO A 81 4.15 19.04 7.79
N GLY A 82 3.33 18.22 8.43
CA GLY A 82 1.87 18.27 8.29
C GLY A 82 1.20 16.92 8.52
N ASP A 83 -0.13 16.93 8.45
CA ASP A 83 -0.96 15.73 8.54
C ASP A 83 -1.23 15.15 7.15
N TYR A 84 -0.97 13.86 7.01
CA TYR A 84 -1.15 13.09 5.78
C TYR A 84 -2.11 11.94 6.02
N LEU A 85 -2.84 11.58 4.97
CA LEU A 85 -3.69 10.39 4.92
C LEU A 85 -3.34 9.59 3.67
N LEU A 86 -3.04 8.31 3.86
CA LEU A 86 -2.87 7.34 2.79
C LEU A 86 -4.06 6.38 2.82
N VAL A 87 -4.81 6.33 1.73
CA VAL A 87 -5.88 5.34 1.53
C VAL A 87 -5.44 4.38 0.44
N VAL A 88 -5.45 3.08 0.72
CA VAL A 88 -5.11 2.01 -0.23
C VAL A 88 -6.31 1.11 -0.44
N GLN A 89 -6.71 0.94 -1.69
CA GLN A 89 -7.85 0.13 -2.07
C GLN A 89 -7.46 -0.97 -3.03
N PHE A 90 -7.92 -2.19 -2.77
CA PHE A 90 -7.78 -3.34 -3.66
C PHE A 90 -9.11 -3.54 -4.38
N ILE A 91 -9.12 -3.29 -5.69
CA ILE A 91 -10.33 -3.29 -6.52
C ILE A 91 -10.24 -4.43 -7.52
N LYS A 92 -11.20 -5.34 -7.47
CA LYS A 92 -11.36 -6.45 -8.41
C LYS A 92 -12.32 -6.07 -9.53
N ASN A 93 -12.01 -6.44 -10.78
CA ASN A 93 -12.88 -6.22 -11.94
C ASN A 93 -13.35 -4.75 -12.06
N ARG A 94 -12.50 -3.80 -11.70
CA ARG A 94 -12.72 -2.33 -11.72
C ARG A 94 -13.78 -1.75 -10.78
N ASN A 95 -14.74 -2.54 -10.30
CA ASN A 95 -15.87 -2.03 -9.52
C ASN A 95 -16.09 -2.71 -8.16
N GLN A 96 -15.41 -3.83 -7.86
CA GLN A 96 -15.59 -4.52 -6.59
C GLN A 96 -14.45 -4.20 -5.62
N LEU A 97 -14.72 -3.41 -4.58
CA LEU A 97 -13.77 -3.20 -3.49
C LEU A 97 -13.62 -4.50 -2.68
N LEU A 98 -12.41 -5.03 -2.60
CA LEU A 98 -12.07 -6.22 -1.80
C LEU A 98 -11.54 -5.85 -0.42
N LEU A 99 -10.69 -4.82 -0.35
CA LEU A 99 -10.03 -4.37 0.86
C LEU A 99 -9.76 -2.87 0.76
N GLY A 100 -10.02 -2.15 1.85
CA GLY A 100 -9.63 -0.76 2.04
C GLY A 100 -8.78 -0.65 3.30
N LEU A 101 -7.65 0.05 3.19
CA LEU A 101 -6.75 0.34 4.29
C LEU A 101 -6.55 1.86 4.35
N GLU A 102 -6.48 2.39 5.57
CA GLU A 102 -6.30 3.80 5.83
C GLU A 102 -5.18 3.98 6.85
N TRP A 103 -4.26 4.89 6.57
CA TRP A 103 -3.19 5.30 7.48
C TRP A 103 -3.12 6.81 7.58
N SER A 104 -3.20 7.31 8.80
CA SER A 104 -2.91 8.70 9.12
C SER A 104 -1.47 8.84 9.63
N ALA A 105 -0.75 9.84 9.16
CA ALA A 105 0.59 10.15 9.63
C ALA A 105 0.75 11.66 9.83
N THR A 106 1.44 12.06 10.91
CA THR A 106 1.84 13.45 11.14
C THR A 106 3.36 13.54 11.03
N VAL A 107 3.84 14.41 10.17
CA VAL A 107 5.27 14.69 9.98
C VAL A 107 5.63 15.92 10.80
N HIS A 108 6.57 15.77 11.72
CA HIS A 108 7.14 16.84 12.53
C HIS A 108 8.51 17.28 11.96
N ARG A 109 8.96 18.48 12.33
CA ARG A 109 10.34 18.94 12.06
C ARG A 109 11.29 18.45 13.14
#